data_AF-A0A5B0D4S1-F1
#
_entry.id   AF-A0A5B0D4S1-F1
#
_cell.length_a   1.000
_cell.length_b   1.000
_cell.length_c   1.000
_cell.angle_alpha   90.00
_cell.angle_beta   90.00
_cell.angle_gamma   90.00
#
_symmetry.space_group_name_H-M   'P 1'
#
loop_
_entity.id
_entity.type
_entity.pdbx_description
1 polymer ?
#
loop_
_entity_poly.entity_id
_entity_poly.type
_entity_poly.pdbx_seq_one_letter_code
_entity_poly.pdbx_strand_id
1 'polypeptide(L)'
;MFVAGVVAAVLGVVLFHVALGRTLRANAADRIPMGGRTKTIPRGSVAMRAAGAGLIVLGAGLMSTGGVLWAVMVILVGPVAAIIAVGLHNQRVRRSEG
;
A
#
# COMPACT_ATOMS: atom_id res chain seq x y z
N MET A 1 2.90 -20.28 -13.94
CA MET A 1 1.96 -19.29 -13.36
C MET A 1 2.54 -18.56 -12.16
N PHE A 2 3.28 -19.23 -11.28
CA PHE A 2 3.91 -18.62 -10.11
C PHE A 2 4.74 -17.35 -10.41
N VAL A 3 5.67 -17.40 -11.37
CA VAL A 3 6.54 -16.24 -11.70
C VAL A 3 5.74 -15.02 -12.15
N ALA A 4 4.73 -15.21 -13.00
CA ALA A 4 3.82 -14.13 -13.41
C ALA A 4 3.06 -13.55 -12.20
N GLY A 5 2.70 -14.41 -11.24
CA GLY A 5 2.09 -13.99 -9.98
C GLY A 5 3.03 -13.14 -9.11
N VAL A 6 4.31 -13.52 -9.01
CA VAL A 6 5.34 -12.72 -8.31
C VAL A 6 5.47 -11.35 -8.97
N VAL A 7 5.57 -11.29 -10.30
CA VAL A 7 5.68 -10.02 -11.03
C VAL A 7 4.45 -9.14 -10.80
N ALA A 8 3.24 -9.69 -10.93
CA ALA A 8 2.00 -8.97 -10.67
C ALA A 8 1.92 -8.43 -9.23
N ALA A 9 2.29 -9.26 -8.24
CA ALA A 9 2.31 -8.87 -6.84
C ALA A 9 3.28 -7.73 -6.58
N VAL A 10 4.52 -7.82 -7.09
CA VAL A 10 5.53 -6.76 -6.94
C VAL A 10 5.06 -5.46 -7.57
N LEU A 11 4.53 -5.50 -8.80
CA LEU A 11 3.99 -4.32 -9.47
C LEU A 11 2.83 -3.70 -8.69
N GLY A 12 1.93 -4.53 -8.16
CA GLY A 12 0.82 -4.10 -7.33
C GLY A 12 1.28 -3.41 -6.03
N VAL A 13 2.26 -4.00 -5.34
CA VAL A 13 2.88 -3.43 -4.13
C VAL A 13 3.52 -2.08 -4.46
N VAL A 14 4.33 -1.99 -5.52
CA VAL A 14 5.00 -0.74 -5.92
C VAL A 14 3.96 0.34 -6.23
N LEU A 15 2.95 0.03 -7.04
CA LEU A 15 1.91 0.99 -7.42
C LEU A 15 1.13 1.50 -6.19
N PHE A 16 0.78 0.59 -5.28
CA PHE A 16 0.09 0.93 -4.04
C PHE A 16 0.94 1.88 -3.17
N HIS A 17 2.23 1.57 -2.99
CA HIS A 17 3.14 2.37 -2.17
C HIS A 17 3.48 3.72 -2.79
N VAL A 18 3.59 3.80 -4.13
CA VAL A 18 3.75 5.08 -4.83
C VAL A 18 2.53 5.97 -4.61
N ALA A 19 1.32 5.41 -4.70
CA ALA A 19 0.10 6.15 -4.43
C ALA A 19 0.03 6.60 -2.94
N LEU A 20 0.40 5.72 -2.02
CA LEU A 20 0.50 6.05 -0.60
C LEU A 20 1.51 7.18 -0.34
N GLY A 21 2.72 7.09 -0.90
CA GLY A 21 3.75 8.12 -0.79
C GLY A 21 3.34 9.46 -1.39
N ARG A 22 2.51 9.48 -2.44
CA ARG A 22 1.90 10.72 -2.94
C ARG A 22 0.90 11.30 -1.94
N THR A 23 0.09 10.46 -1.29
CA THR A 23 -0.83 10.93 -0.25
C THR A 23 -0.07 11.45 0.98
N LEU A 24 0.96 10.75 1.43
CA LEU A 24 1.80 11.17 2.57
C LEU A 24 2.45 12.53 2.28
N ARG A 25 3.03 12.71 1.08
CA ARG A 25 3.61 13.99 0.67
C ARG A 25 2.58 15.12 0.57
N ALA A 26 1.38 14.83 0.06
CA ALA A 26 0.31 15.83 -0.03
C ALA A 26 -0.24 16.24 1.35
N ASN A 27 -0.02 15.43 2.38
CA ASN A 27 -0.42 15.71 3.77
C ASN A 27 0.83 15.77 4.66
N ALA A 28 1.92 16.38 4.17
CA ALA A 28 3.21 16.40 4.88
C ALA A 28 3.15 17.03 6.28
N ALA A 29 2.29 18.04 6.44
CA ALA A 29 2.11 18.76 7.70
C ALA A 29 0.92 18.26 8.53
N ASP A 30 0.12 17.33 8.01
CA ASP A 30 -1.11 16.88 8.65
C ASP A 30 -1.02 15.39 9.01
N ARG A 31 -1.59 15.01 10.17
CA ARG A 31 -1.69 13.60 10.55
C ARG A 31 -2.69 12.87 9.65
N ILE A 32 -2.36 11.63 9.30
CA ILE A 32 -3.26 10.76 8.54
C ILE A 32 -4.08 9.89 9.50
N PRO A 33 -5.42 9.99 9.50
CA PRO A 33 -6.28 9.17 10.35
C PRO A 33 -6.30 7.71 9.88
N MET A 34 -6.16 6.77 10.82
CA MET A 34 -6.37 5.33 10.57
C MET A 34 -7.88 5.05 10.52
N GLY A 35 -8.48 5.13 9.33
CA GLY A 35 -9.91 4.86 9.12
C GLY A 35 -10.78 6.09 8.80
N GLY A 36 -10.17 7.22 8.45
CA GLY A 36 -10.88 8.44 8.06
C GLY A 36 -10.43 9.00 6.71
N ARG A 37 -11.04 10.11 6.29
CA ARG A 37 -10.59 10.87 5.12
C ARG A 37 -9.38 11.72 5.50
N THR A 38 -8.33 11.66 4.68
CA THR A 38 -7.22 12.62 4.72
C THR A 38 -7.67 13.99 4.20
N LYS A 39 -7.05 15.06 4.71
CA LYS A 39 -7.35 16.45 4.32
C LYS A 39 -7.19 16.68 2.82
N THR A 40 -6.15 16.11 2.22
CA THR A 40 -5.91 16.17 0.78
C THR A 40 -5.75 14.77 0.19
N ILE A 41 -6.54 14.47 -0.85
CA ILE A 41 -6.44 13.22 -1.61
C ILE A 41 -5.96 13.57 -3.01
N PRO A 42 -4.73 13.17 -3.42
CA PRO A 42 -4.26 13.43 -4.77
C PRO A 42 -5.17 12.77 -5.82
N ARG A 43 -5.44 13.49 -6.93
CA ARG A 43 -6.23 12.94 -8.05
C ARG A 43 -5.60 11.64 -8.55
N GLY A 44 -6.44 10.63 -8.78
CA GLY A 44 -6.01 9.30 -9.21
C GLY A 44 -5.36 8.43 -8.12
N SER A 45 -5.08 8.95 -6.91
CA SER A 45 -4.47 8.15 -5.84
C SER A 45 -5.34 6.97 -5.40
N VAL A 46 -6.66 7.15 -5.37
CA VAL A 46 -7.60 6.07 -5.03
C VAL A 46 -7.58 4.99 -6.12
N ALA A 47 -7.65 5.38 -7.39
CA ALA A 47 -7.61 4.45 -8.51
C ALA A 47 -6.29 3.65 -8.56
N MET A 48 -5.15 4.31 -8.32
CA MET A 48 -3.85 3.62 -8.25
C MET A 48 -3.75 2.66 -7.08
N ARG A 49 -4.30 3.01 -5.91
CA ARG A 49 -4.37 2.08 -4.77
C ARG A 49 -5.26 0.88 -5.09
N ALA A 50 -6.41 1.11 -5.73
CA ALA A 50 -7.32 0.04 -6.12
C ALA A 50 -6.68 -0.90 -7.17
N ALA A 51 -6.02 -0.32 -8.19
CA ALA A 51 -5.28 -1.08 -9.19
C ALA A 51 -4.11 -1.87 -8.57
N GLY A 52 -3.36 -1.24 -7.66
CA GLY A 52 -2.29 -1.90 -6.92
C GLY A 52 -2.79 -3.06 -6.08
N ALA A 53 -3.90 -2.87 -5.34
CA ALA A 53 -4.55 -3.93 -4.58
C ALA A 53 -5.05 -5.07 -5.48
N GLY A 54 -5.66 -4.75 -6.62
CA GLY A 54 -6.10 -5.73 -7.61
C GLY A 54 -4.95 -6.58 -8.15
N LEU A 55 -3.82 -5.96 -8.47
CA LEU A 55 -2.60 -6.65 -8.92
C LEU A 55 -2.01 -7.56 -7.83
N ILE A 56 -2.05 -7.14 -6.55
CA ILE A 56 -1.64 -7.97 -5.41
C ILE A 56 -2.52 -9.21 -5.30
N VAL A 57 -3.86 -9.05 -5.36
CA VAL A 57 -4.81 -10.17 -5.27
C VAL A 57 -4.67 -11.12 -6.46
N LEU A 58 -4.53 -10.58 -7.68
CA LEU A 58 -4.28 -11.38 -8.88
C LEU A 58 -2.96 -12.16 -8.75
N GLY A 59 -1.89 -11.49 -8.32
CA GLY A 59 -0.59 -12.11 -8.09
C GLY A 59 -0.67 -13.24 -7.07
N ALA A 60 -1.37 -13.02 -5.95
CA ALA A 60 -1.61 -14.02 -4.93
C ALA A 60 -2.38 -15.24 -5.47
N GLY A 61 -3.43 -15.02 -6.27
CA GLY A 61 -4.17 -16.09 -6.95
C GLY A 61 -3.28 -16.93 -7.86
N LEU A 62 -2.44 -16.29 -8.67
CA LEU A 62 -1.48 -16.99 -9.54
C LEU A 62 -0.40 -17.75 -8.76
N MET A 63 0.06 -17.21 -7.63
CA MET A 63 1.05 -17.84 -6.75
C MET A 63 0.48 -19.00 -5.93
N SER A 64 -0.84 -19.03 -5.70
CA SER A 64 -1.50 -20.12 -4.97
C SER A 64 -1.30 -21.50 -5.64
N THR A 65 -1.03 -21.53 -6.95
CA THR A 65 -0.66 -22.74 -7.69
C THR A 65 0.61 -23.41 -7.16
N GLY A 66 1.49 -22.65 -6.51
CA GLY A 66 2.69 -23.15 -5.83
C GLY A 66 2.54 -23.30 -4.31
N GLY A 67 1.33 -23.09 -3.76
CA GLY A 67 1.00 -23.20 -2.34
C GLY A 67 0.28 -21.97 -1.78
N VAL A 68 -0.74 -22.19 -0.95
CA VAL A 68 -1.60 -21.14 -0.37
C VAL A 68 -0.82 -20.17 0.52
N LEU A 69 0.24 -20.64 1.19
CA LEU A 69 1.10 -19.80 2.04
C LEU A 69 1.71 -18.61 1.28
N TRP A 70 2.07 -18.80 0.01
CA TRP A 70 2.59 -17.73 -0.83
C TRP A 70 1.58 -16.60 -1.06
N ALA A 71 0.31 -16.96 -1.29
CA ALA A 71 -0.77 -16.01 -1.45
C ALA A 71 -0.99 -15.20 -0.16
N VAL A 72 -1.00 -15.88 1.00
CA VAL A 72 -1.17 -15.25 2.31
C VAL A 72 -0.02 -14.27 2.60
N MET A 73 1.23 -14.67 2.36
CA MET A 73 2.40 -13.80 2.59
C MET A 73 2.29 -12.49 1.79
N VAL A 74 1.98 -12.58 0.50
CA VAL A 74 1.88 -11.40 -0.38
C VAL A 74 0.75 -10.46 0.02
N ILE A 75 -0.41 -11.01 0.39
CA ILE A 75 -1.57 -10.21 0.83
C ILE A 75 -1.26 -9.46 2.13
N LEU A 76 -0.46 -10.03 3.03
CA LEU A 76 -0.13 -9.41 4.32
C LEU A 76 0.99 -8.36 4.21
N VAL A 77 2.00 -8.59 3.37
CA VAL A 77 3.17 -7.69 3.27
C VAL A 77 2.77 -6.27 2.86
N GLY A 78 1.86 -6.13 1.89
CA GLY A 78 1.41 -4.83 1.38
C GLY A 78 0.78 -3.94 2.46
N PRO A 79 -0.30 -4.39 3.13
CA PRO A 79 -0.95 -3.66 4.23
C PRO A 79 -0.03 -3.35 5.40
N VAL A 80 0.82 -4.30 5.82
CA VAL A 80 1.75 -4.09 6.94
C VAL A 80 2.73 -2.96 6.64
N ALA A 81 3.34 -2.96 5.45
CA ALA A 81 4.24 -1.89 5.03
C ALA A 81 3.53 -0.52 4.95
N ALA A 82 2.28 -0.49 4.50
CA ALA A 82 1.46 0.72 4.46
C ALA A 82 1.17 1.27 5.88
N ILE A 83 0.83 0.40 6.83
CA ILE A 83 0.58 0.77 8.23
C ILE A 83 1.84 1.37 8.85
N ILE A 84 3.00 0.72 8.64
CA ILE A 84 4.30 1.22 9.13
C ILE A 84 4.60 2.61 8.55
N ALA A 85 4.41 2.79 7.24
CA ALA A 85 4.67 4.08 6.58
C ALA A 85 3.79 5.21 7.14
N VAL A 86 2.50 4.95 7.37
CA VAL A 86 1.57 5.91 7.99
C VAL A 86 1.95 6.20 9.44
N GLY A 87 2.32 5.18 10.22
CA GLY A 87 2.78 5.34 11.60
C GLY A 87 4.03 6.22 11.70
N LEU A 88 5.04 5.94 10.86
CA LEU A 88 6.28 6.72 10.81
C LEU A 88 6.04 8.17 10.35
N HIS A 89 5.10 8.39 9.43
CA HIS A 89 4.69 9.74 9.02
C HIS A 89 4.06 10.51 10.17
N ASN A 90 3.09 9.91 10.86
CA ASN A 90 2.40 10.54 11.99
C ASN A 90 3.35 10.81 13.17
N GLN A 91 4.32 9.93 13.43
CA GLN A 91 5.36 10.16 14.42
C GLN A 91 6.25 11.35 14.05
N ARG A 92 6.61 11.49 12.77
CA ARG A 92 7.38 12.65 12.29
C ARG A 92 6.60 13.96 12.47
N VAL A 93 5.34 14.01 12.03
CA VAL A 93 4.48 15.19 12.20
C VAL A 93 4.37 15.58 13.68
N ARG A 94 4.14 14.61 14.58
CA ARG A 94 4.05 14.86 16.02
C ARG A 94 5.33 15.47 16.62
N ARG A 95 6.52 15.09 16.11
CA ARG A 95 7.80 15.65 16.57
C ARG A 95 8.03 17.09 16.09
N SER A 96 7.39 17.49 15.01
CA SER A 96 7.49 18.87 14.49
C SER A 96 6.54 19.84 15.20
N GLU A 97 5.55 19.31 15.93
CA GLU A 97 4.54 20.08 16.67
C GLU A 97 4.94 20.41 18.12
N GLY A 98 6.01 19.81 18.64
CA GLY A 98 6.51 20.02 20.01
C GLY A 98 7.90 20.62 20.02
#